data_AF-A0A6B3NKW5-F1
#
_entry.id   AF-A0A6B3NKW5-F1
#
_cell.length_a   1.000
_cell.length_b   1.000
_cell.length_c   1.000
_cell.angle_alpha   90.00
_cell.angle_beta   90.00
_cell.angle_gamma   90.00
#
_symmetry.space_group_name_H-M   'P 1'
#
loop_
_entity.id
_entity.type
_entity.pdbx_description
1 polymer ?
#
loop_
_entity_poly.entity_id
_entity_poly.type
_entity_poly.pdbx_seq_one_letter_code
_entity_poly.pdbx_strand_id
1 'polypeptide(L)'
;MQPELVEQIRQQHAPWLMELESLAVNALITDNWKDLFNCIYEKMEQLDQQTMEQSQQLNEFELSTKTGVLSLALVIEGWEEDYASKLS
;
A
#
# COMPACT_ATOMS: atom_id res chain seq x y z
N MET A 1 4.85 15.34 10.75
CA MET A 1 5.03 14.47 9.56
C MET A 1 6.52 14.25 9.37
N GLN A 2 6.96 13.03 9.07
CA GLN A 2 8.39 12.72 8.87
C GLN A 2 8.89 13.40 7.58
N PRO A 3 9.89 14.30 7.64
CA PRO A 3 10.33 15.07 6.47
C PRO A 3 10.91 14.19 5.35
N GLU A 4 11.59 13.10 5.70
CA GLU A 4 12.21 12.18 4.74
C GLU A 4 11.17 11.45 3.87
N LEU A 5 10.04 11.06 4.45
CA LEU A 5 8.96 10.40 3.72
C LEU A 5 8.32 11.34 2.68
N VAL A 6 8.15 12.61 3.06
CA VAL A 6 7.61 13.64 2.15
C VAL A 6 8.54 13.88 0.97
N GLU A 7 9.85 13.90 1.21
CA GLU A 7 10.84 14.08 0.15
C GLU A 7 10.91 12.87 -0.79
N GLN A 8 10.79 11.64 -0.27
CA GLN A 8 10.71 10.44 -1.09
C GLN A 8 9.45 10.42 -1.96
N ILE A 9 8.29 10.74 -1.40
CA ILE A 9 7.03 10.85 -2.16
C ILE A 9 7.18 11.91 -3.25
N ARG A 10 7.77 13.07 -2.93
CA ARG A 10 8.03 14.12 -3.92
C ARG A 10 8.91 13.62 -5.05
N GLN A 11 10.01 12.93 -4.75
CA GLN A 11 10.93 12.39 -5.77
C GLN A 11 10.26 11.32 -6.64
N GLN A 12 9.46 10.43 -6.02
CA GLN A 12 8.74 9.38 -6.73
C GLN A 12 7.69 9.94 -7.70
N HIS A 13 7.01 11.01 -7.31
CA HIS A 13 5.95 11.63 -8.12
C HIS A 13 6.40 12.83 -8.94
N ALA A 14 7.67 13.23 -8.86
CA ALA A 14 8.23 14.39 -9.56
C ALA A 14 7.96 14.39 -11.09
N PRO A 15 8.12 13.27 -11.82
CA PRO A 15 7.86 13.26 -13.26
C PRO A 15 6.42 13.60 -13.61
N TRP A 16 5.46 13.07 -12.84
CA TRP A 16 4.05 13.35 -13.04
C TRP A 16 3.68 14.78 -12.66
N LEU A 17 4.28 15.33 -11.60
CA LEU A 17 4.07 16.74 -11.22
C LEU A 17 4.57 17.70 -12.30
N MET A 18 5.73 17.42 -12.90
CA MET A 18 6.26 18.22 -14.02
C MET A 18 5.34 18.16 -15.26
N GLU A 19 4.79 16.98 -15.57
CA GLU A 19 3.82 16.81 -16.65
C GLU A 19 2.53 17.59 -16.38
N LEU A 20 2.00 17.51 -15.16
CA LEU A 20 0.82 18.23 -14.72
C LEU A 20 1.00 19.75 -14.83
N GLU A 21 2.15 20.26 -14.40
CA GLU A 21 2.50 21.68 -14.53
C GLU A 21 2.55 22.12 -16.00
N SER A 22 3.18 21.32 -16.86
CA SER A 22 3.25 21.59 -18.31
C SER A 22 1.85 21.63 -18.94
N LEU A 23 0.99 20.67 -18.62
CA LEU A 23 -0.39 20.61 -19.10
C LEU A 23 -1.22 21.79 -18.57
N ALA A 24 -1.00 22.22 -17.33
CA ALA A 24 -1.69 23.37 -16.76
C ALA A 24 -1.30 24.67 -17.48
N VAL A 25 -0.01 24.87 -17.77
CA VAL A 25 0.45 26.02 -18.54
C VAL A 25 -0.13 26.00 -19.96
N ASN A 26 -0.11 24.84 -20.62
CA ASN A 26 -0.70 24.69 -21.95
C ASN A 26 -2.20 24.97 -21.97
N ALA A 27 -2.94 24.49 -20.96
CA ALA A 27 -4.38 24.73 -20.82
C ALA A 27 -4.68 26.21 -20.64
N LEU A 28 -3.87 26.93 -19.85
CA LEU A 28 -4.02 28.39 -19.68
C LEU A 28 -3.80 29.17 -20.97
N ILE A 29 -2.92 28.69 -21.85
CA ILE A 29 -2.61 29.33 -23.14
C ILE A 29 -3.67 29.01 -24.20
N THR A 30 -4.16 27.77 -24.21
CA THR A 30 -5.01 27.25 -25.31
C THR A 30 -6.49 27.13 -24.97
N ASP A 31 -6.86 27.37 -23.71
CA ASP A 31 -8.17 27.08 -23.10
C ASP A 31 -8.61 25.61 -23.24
N ASN A 32 -7.65 24.70 -23.52
CA ASN A 32 -7.89 23.27 -23.58
C ASN A 32 -7.52 22.59 -22.27
N TRP A 33 -8.53 22.38 -21.43
CA TRP A 33 -8.38 21.75 -20.10
C TRP A 33 -8.49 20.23 -20.10
N LYS A 34 -8.89 19.64 -21.24
CA LYS A 34 -9.21 18.20 -21.32
C LYS A 34 -8.01 17.34 -20.94
N ASP A 35 -6.84 17.66 -21.49
CA ASP A 35 -5.63 16.87 -21.28
C ASP A 35 -5.13 16.96 -19.84
N LEU A 36 -5.28 18.14 -19.20
CA LEU A 36 -4.98 18.33 -17.78
C LEU A 36 -5.89 17.46 -16.90
N PHE A 37 -7.20 17.50 -17.14
CA PHE A 37 -8.14 16.70 -16.34
C PHE A 37 -7.94 15.20 -16.55
N ASN A 38 -7.68 14.75 -17.78
CA ASN A 38 -7.35 13.35 -18.06
C ASN A 38 -6.11 12.92 -17.27
N CYS A 39 -5.02 13.70 -17.30
CA CYS A 39 -3.81 13.41 -16.54
C CYS A 39 -4.06 13.29 -15.02
N ILE A 40 -4.94 14.13 -14.47
CA ILE A 40 -5.33 14.06 -13.05
C ILE A 40 -6.13 12.78 -12.77
N TYR A 41 -7.15 12.48 -13.58
CA TYR A 41 -8.01 11.32 -13.37
C TYR A 41 -7.23 10.01 -13.49
N GLU A 42 -6.37 9.88 -14.50
CA GLU A 42 -5.49 8.72 -14.65
C GLU A 42 -4.60 8.54 -13.42
N LYS A 43 -4.10 9.63 -12.82
CA LYS A 43 -3.29 9.52 -11.61
C LYS A 43 -4.09 9.07 -10.41
N MET A 44 -5.31 9.59 -10.25
CA MET A 44 -6.19 9.18 -9.16
C MET A 44 -6.52 7.69 -9.26
N GLU A 45 -6.82 7.19 -10.46
CA GLU A 45 -7.10 5.77 -10.70
C GLU A 45 -5.88 4.89 -10.38
N GLN A 46 -4.68 5.30 -10.80
CA GLN A 46 -3.44 4.58 -10.44
C GLN A 46 -3.22 4.51 -8.93
N LEU A 47 -3.45 5.62 -8.21
CA LEU A 47 -3.28 5.66 -6.76
C LEU A 47 -4.33 4.80 -6.04
N ASP A 48 -5.56 4.75 -6.54
CA ASP A 48 -6.62 3.91 -6.00
C ASP A 48 -6.29 2.42 -6.18
N GLN A 49 -5.85 2.02 -7.38
CA GLN A 49 -5.40 0.65 -7.66
C GLN A 49 -4.24 0.23 -6.73
N GLN A 50 -3.24 1.10 -6.57
CA GLN A 50 -2.13 0.85 -5.64
C GLN A 50 -2.60 0.69 -4.19
N THR A 51 -3.58 1.50 -3.76
CA THR A 51 -4.14 1.43 -2.41
C THR A 51 -4.90 0.12 -2.19
N MET A 52 -5.66 -0.34 -3.19
CA MET A 52 -6.34 -1.63 -3.15
C MET A 52 -5.35 -2.80 -3.06
N GLU A 53 -4.30 -2.79 -3.87
CA GLU A 53 -3.25 -3.83 -3.86
C GLU A 53 -2.53 -3.90 -2.51
N GLN A 54 -2.11 -2.75 -1.96
CA GLN A 54 -1.48 -2.71 -0.64
C GLN A 54 -2.41 -3.20 0.47
N SER A 55 -3.70 -2.86 0.40
CA SER A 55 -4.70 -3.34 1.35
C SER A 55 -4.89 -4.85 1.28
N GLN A 56 -4.86 -5.44 0.09
CA GLN A 56 -4.92 -6.89 -0.09
C GLN A 56 -3.69 -7.58 0.50
N GLN A 57 -2.48 -7.07 0.23
CA GLN A 57 -1.24 -7.61 0.78
C GLN A 57 -1.22 -7.57 2.32
N LEU A 58 -1.71 -6.47 2.92
CA LEU A 58 -1.83 -6.36 4.37
C LEU A 58 -2.79 -7.40 4.94
N ASN A 59 -3.93 -7.63 4.29
CA ASN A 59 -4.90 -8.65 4.72
C ASN A 59 -4.32 -10.07 4.64
N GLU A 60 -3.60 -10.39 3.57
CA GLU A 60 -2.91 -11.68 3.41
C GLU A 60 -1.84 -11.89 4.47
N PHE A 61 -1.04 -10.85 4.75
CA PHE A 61 -0.04 -10.88 5.79
C PHE A 61 -0.65 -11.07 7.18
N GLU A 62 -1.75 -10.38 7.50
CA GLU A 62 -2.46 -10.53 8.76
C GLU A 62 -3.02 -11.96 8.92
N LEU A 63 -3.61 -12.52 7.86
CA LEU A 63 -4.13 -13.89 7.86
C LEU A 63 -3.01 -14.92 8.07
N SER A 64 -1.89 -14.76 7.35
CA SER A 64 -0.72 -15.63 7.48
C SER A 64 -0.16 -15.60 8.90
N THR A 65 -0.02 -14.40 9.48
CA THR A 65 0.48 -14.23 10.85
C THR A 65 -0.45 -14.88 11.88
N LYS A 66 -1.77 -14.68 11.77
CA LYS A 66 -2.76 -15.33 12.65
C LYS A 66 -2.68 -16.85 12.56
N THR A 67 -2.55 -17.38 11.35
CA THR A 67 -2.43 -18.83 11.11
C THR A 67 -1.16 -19.38 11.74
N GLY A 68 -0.04 -18.65 11.62
CA GLY A 68 1.22 -19.00 12.27
C GLY A 68 1.11 -19.05 13.79
N VAL A 69 0.47 -18.03 14.40
CA VAL A 69 0.25 -17.98 15.85
C VAL A 69 -0.63 -19.13 16.33
N LEU A 70 -1.72 -19.43 15.63
CA LEU A 70 -2.61 -20.55 15.99
C LEU A 70 -1.89 -21.91 15.85
N SER A 71 -1.09 -22.09 14.80
CA SER A 71 -0.30 -23.31 14.61
C SER A 71 0.71 -23.51 15.75
N LEU A 72 1.38 -22.44 16.18
CA LEU A 72 2.30 -22.48 17.32
C LEU A 72 1.58 -22.81 18.63
N ALA A 73 0.40 -22.22 18.87
CA ALA A 73 -0.40 -22.51 20.06
C ALA A 73 -0.76 -24.01 20.14
N LEU A 74 -1.21 -24.62 19.04
CA LEU A 74 -1.53 -26.05 18.99
C LEU A 74 -0.32 -26.96 19.26
N VAL A 75 0.87 -26.58 18.77
CA VAL A 75 2.10 -27.33 19.06
C VAL A 75 2.44 -27.26 20.54
N ILE A 76 2.28 -26.09 21.16
CA ILE A 76 2.51 -25.90 22.60
C ILE A 76 1.53 -26.75 23.40
N GLU A 77 0.22 -26.70 23.08
CA GLU A 77 -0.80 -27.53 23.74
C GLU A 77 -0.45 -29.02 23.65
N GLY A 78 -0.03 -29.49 22.46
CA GLY A 78 0.40 -30.88 22.28
C GLY A 78 1.63 -31.24 23.13
N TRP A 79 2.61 -30.34 23.28
CA TRP A 79 3.76 -30.56 24.16
C TRP A 79 3.40 -30.57 25.64
N GLU A 80 2.45 -29.73 26.05
CA GLU A 80 1.94 -29.71 27.43
C GLU A 80 1.24 -31.01 27.79
N GLU A 81 0.40 -31.55 26.90
CA GLU A 81 -0.25 -32.85 27.06
C GLU A 81 0.76 -34.01 27.12
N ASP A 82 1.74 -34.02 26.21
CA ASP A 82 2.80 -35.03 26.16
C ASP A 82 3.68 -34.99 27.42
N TYR A 83 3.95 -33.79 27.95
CA TYR A 83 4.71 -33.61 29.18
C TYR A 83 3.92 -34.09 30.40
N ALA A 84 2.64 -33.72 30.50
CA ALA A 84 1.76 -34.13 31.59
C ALA A 84 1.61 -35.66 31.67
N SER A 85 1.47 -36.33 30.53
CA SER A 85 1.33 -37.79 30.46
C SER A 85 2.56 -38.58 30.94
N LYS A 86 3.75 -37.98 30.90
CA LYS A 86 5.01 -38.59 31.37
C LYS A 86 5.25 -38.42 32.87
N LEU A 87 4.51 -37.54 33.52
CA LEU A 87 4.60 -37.26 34.97
C LEU A 87 3.61 -38.08 35.80
N SER A 88 2.58 -38.63 35.17
CA SER A 88 1.56 -39.53 35.74
C SER A 88 1.93 -41.00 35.59
#